data_AF-A0A7L6A7K2-F1
#
_entry.id   AF-A0A7L6A7K2-F1
#
_cell.length_a   1.000
_cell.length_b   1.000
_cell.length_c   1.000
_cell.angle_alpha   90.00
_cell.angle_beta   90.00
_cell.angle_gamma   90.00
#
_symmetry.space_group_name_H-M   'P 1'
#
loop_
_entity.id
_entity.type
_entity.pdbx_description
1 polymer ?
#
loop_
_entity_poly.entity_id
_entity_poly.type
_entity_poly.pdbx_seq_one_letter_code
_entity_poly.pdbx_strand_id
1 'polypeptide(L)' 'MARRIDLQNLADYRRAQGLNQSGFWSRYGVTQSGGSRYESGRDLPTPVAILVWLRETGRLSDADLEAARKGVAKGTARSN' A
#
# COMPACT_ATOMS: atom_id res chain seq x y z
N MET A 1 18.41 -4.59 -10.90
CA MET A 1 18.78 -4.10 -9.56
C MET A 1 17.50 -3.85 -8.77
N ALA A 2 17.32 -4.52 -7.62
CA ALA A 2 16.17 -4.23 -6.76
C ALA A 2 16.28 -2.80 -6.23
N ARG A 3 15.31 -1.95 -6.54
CA ARG A 3 15.25 -0.58 -6.03
C ARG A 3 15.13 -0.68 -4.50
N ARG A 4 16.09 -0.13 -3.76
CA ARG A 4 16.05 -0.08 -2.30
C ARG A 4 14.81 0.74 -1.91
N ILE A 5 13.87 0.12 -1.20
CA ILE A 5 12.70 0.81 -0.66
C ILE A 5 13.17 1.52 0.60
N ASP A 6 12.96 2.83 0.66
CA ASP A 6 13.07 3.55 1.91
C ASP A 6 11.69 3.61 2.58
N LEU A 7 11.43 2.65 3.47
CA LEU A 7 10.20 2.63 4.26
C LEU A 7 10.16 3.76 5.31
N GLN A 8 11.28 4.44 5.57
CA GLN A 8 11.31 5.63 6.43
C GLN A 8 10.85 6.87 5.68
N ASN A 9 10.90 6.86 4.34
CA ASN A 9 10.53 8.00 3.51
C ASN A 9 9.53 7.63 2.39
N LEU A 10 8.36 7.13 2.83
CA LEU A 10 7.25 6.70 1.97
C LEU A 10 6.68 7.84 1.10
N ALA A 11 6.79 9.08 1.57
CA ALA A 11 6.32 10.25 0.84
C ALA A 11 7.14 10.46 -0.45
N ASP A 12 8.46 10.41 -0.34
CA ASP A 12 9.36 10.55 -1.49
C ASP A 12 9.27 9.35 -2.43
N TYR A 13 9.14 8.15 -1.85
CA TYR A 13 8.88 6.94 -2.61
C TYR A 13 7.63 7.07 -3.50
N ARG A 14 6.50 7.49 -2.91
CA ARG A 14 5.25 7.73 -3.63
C ARG A 14 5.39 8.82 -4.70
N ARG A 15 6.03 9.94 -4.36
CA ARG A 15 6.25 11.07 -5.30
C ARG A 15 7.05 10.62 -6.52
N ALA A 16 8.05 9.77 -6.34
CA ALA A 16 8.83 9.20 -7.44
C ALA A 16 8.00 8.32 -8.39
N GLN A 17 6.84 7.82 -7.96
CA GLN A 17 5.87 7.12 -8.79
C GLN A 17 4.85 8.04 -9.48
N GLY A 18 4.86 9.35 -9.20
CA GLY A 18 3.92 10.32 -9.77
C GLY A 18 2.48 10.19 -9.23
N LEU A 19 2.30 9.50 -8.09
CA LEU A 19 0.98 9.23 -7.52
C LEU A 19 0.65 10.19 -6.39
N ASN A 20 -0.64 10.54 -6.26
CA ASN A 20 -1.15 11.18 -5.05
C ASN A 20 -1.36 10.15 -3.92
N GLN A 21 -1.61 10.63 -2.71
CA GLN A 21 -1.79 9.77 -1.52
C GLN A 21 -2.92 8.76 -1.73
N SER A 22 -4.09 9.19 -2.22
CA SER A 22 -5.22 8.28 -2.47
C SER A 22 -4.86 7.15 -3.44
N GLY A 23 -4.21 7.48 -4.56
CA GLY A 23 -3.87 6.51 -5.61
C GLY A 23 -2.80 5.51 -5.15
N PHE A 24 -1.88 5.92 -4.29
CA PHE A 24 -0.88 5.02 -3.72
C PHE A 24 -1.47 4.13 -2.62
N TRP A 25 -2.11 4.74 -1.62
CA TRP A 25 -2.53 4.06 -0.41
C TRP A 25 -3.76 3.15 -0.59
N SER A 26 -4.64 3.49 -1.55
CA SER A 26 -5.82 2.67 -1.84
C SER A 26 -5.50 1.25 -2.28
N ARG A 27 -4.32 1.01 -2.87
CA ARG A 27 -3.83 -0.33 -3.25
C ARG A 27 -3.69 -1.26 -2.05
N TYR A 28 -3.34 -0.69 -0.91
CA TYR A 28 -3.11 -1.41 0.34
C TYR A 28 -4.33 -1.34 1.28
N GLY A 29 -5.49 -0.89 0.79
CA GLY A 29 -6.69 -0.71 1.60
C GLY A 29 -6.61 0.43 2.61
N VAL A 30 -5.66 1.35 2.43
CA VAL A 30 -5.44 2.50 3.32
C VAL A 30 -6.13 3.75 2.73
N THR A 31 -6.82 4.51 3.59
CA THR A 31 -7.45 5.78 3.19
C THR A 31 -6.41 6.87 2.98
N GLN A 32 -6.75 7.93 2.24
CA GLN A 32 -5.83 9.07 2.03
C GLN A 32 -5.36 9.70 3.35
N SER A 33 -6.27 9.90 4.31
CA SER A 33 -5.93 10.48 5.62
C SER A 33 -5.08 9.52 6.47
N GLY A 34 -5.30 8.21 6.36
CA GLY A 34 -4.44 7.19 6.99
C GLY A 34 -3.02 7.21 6.41
N GLY A 35 -2.93 7.22 5.07
CA GLY A 35 -1.66 7.30 4.35
C GLY A 35 -0.87 8.57 4.64
N SER A 36 -1.56 9.71 4.72
CA SER A 36 -0.95 10.98 5.10
C SER A 36 -0.25 10.90 6.47
N ARG A 37 -0.85 10.22 7.45
CA ARG A 37 -0.25 10.01 8.79
C ARG A 37 1.03 9.18 8.71
N TYR A 38 1.03 8.13 7.89
CA TYR A 38 2.23 7.29 7.69
C TYR A 38 3.35 8.08 7.00
N GLU A 39 3.01 8.95 6.05
CA GLU A 39 3.98 9.83 5.38
C GLU A 39 4.53 10.95 6.27
N SER A 40 3.86 11.28 7.39
CA SER A 40 4.24 12.36 8.30
C SER A 40 4.88 11.89 9.61
N GLY A 41 5.32 10.63 9.66
CA GLY A 41 6.13 10.10 10.76
C GLY A 41 5.40 9.20 11.74
N ARG A 42 4.14 8.80 11.48
CA ARG A 42 3.51 7.71 12.22
C ARG A 42 4.07 6.37 11.74
N ASP A 43 4.31 5.47 12.68
CA ASP A 43 4.67 4.08 12.37
C ASP A 43 3.69 3.44 11.40
N LEU A 44 4.24 2.88 10.33
CA LEU A 44 3.51 2.10 9.35
C LEU A 44 3.12 0.75 10.00
N PRO A 45 1.83 0.37 10.04
CA PRO A 45 1.44 -0.93 10.57
C PRO A 45 2.16 -2.06 9.84
N THR A 46 2.66 -3.04 10.59
CA THR A 46 3.40 -4.19 10.04
C THR A 46 2.73 -4.86 8.84
N PRO A 47 1.40 -5.11 8.82
CA PRO A 47 0.75 -5.70 7.66
C PRO A 47 0.89 -4.84 6.39
N VAL A 48 0.79 -3.51 6.51
CA VAL A 48 0.92 -2.60 5.37
C VAL A 48 2.38 -2.55 4.90
N ALA A 49 3.34 -2.54 5.83
CA ALA A 49 4.77 -2.58 5.51
C ALA A 49 5.15 -3.84 4.70
N ILE A 50 4.61 -5.00 5.08
CA ILE A 50 4.81 -6.26 4.35
C ILE A 50 4.27 -6.16 2.92
N LEU A 51 3.05 -5.64 2.74
CA LEU A 51 2.45 -5.52 1.39
C LEU A 51 3.24 -4.57 0.49
N VAL A 52 3.68 -3.42 1.03
CA VAL A 52 4.55 -2.49 0.30
C VAL A 52 5.84 -3.20 -0.11
N TRP A 53 6.50 -3.88 0.83
CA TRP A 53 7.74 -4.60 0.52
C TRP A 53 7.57 -5.71 -0.53
N LEU A 54 6.48 -6.49 -0.46
CA LEU A 54 6.19 -7.55 -1.42
C LEU A 54 5.95 -6.99 -2.83
N ARG A 55 5.16 -5.91 -2.93
CA ARG A 55 4.87 -5.25 -4.21
C ARG A 55 6.15 -4.69 -4.84
N GLU A 56 6.97 -4.06 -4.04
CA GLU A 56 8.22 -3.43 -4.50
C GLU A 56 9.34 -4.41 -4.82
N THR A 57 9.38 -5.57 -4.14
CA THR A 57 10.28 -6.66 -4.51
C THR A 57 9.78 -7.47 -5.71
N GLY A 58 8.66 -7.06 -6.32
CA GLY A 58 8.07 -7.73 -7.49
C GLY A 58 7.42 -9.08 -7.18
N ARG A 59 7.17 -9.38 -5.89
CA ARG A 59 6.46 -10.59 -5.46
C ARG A 59 4.95 -10.46 -5.58
N LEU A 60 4.45 -9.21 -5.61
CA LEU A 60 3.06 -8.88 -5.88
C LEU A 60 3.01 -7.81 -6.97
N SER A 61 2.04 -7.93 -7.87
CA SER A 61 1.67 -6.88 -8.82
C SER A 61 0.52 -6.03 -8.28
N ASP A 62 0.27 -4.87 -8.89
CA ASP A 62 -0.89 -4.04 -8.57
C ASP A 62 -2.22 -4.79 -8.89
N ALA A 63 -2.20 -5.74 -9.85
CA ALA A 63 -3.35 -6.58 -10.17
C ALA A 63 -3.65 -7.60 -9.06
N ASP A 64 -2.62 -8.16 -8.43
CA ASP A 64 -2.78 -9.09 -7.30
C ASP A 64 -3.41 -8.38 -6.08
N LEU A 65 -2.97 -7.16 -5.79
CA LEU A 65 -3.53 -6.34 -4.72
C LEU A 65 -5.00 -6.01 -4.96
N GLU A 66 -5.36 -5.66 -6.20
CA GLU A 66 -6.75 -5.37 -6.57
C GLU A 66 -7.63 -6.63 -6.49
N ALA A 67 -7.13 -7.77 -6.97
CA ALA A 67 -7.82 -9.05 -6.87
C ALA A 67 -8.05 -9.46 -5.40
N ALA A 68 -7.03 -9.31 -4.55
CA ALA A 68 -7.12 -9.57 -3.13
C ALA A 68 -8.17 -8.68 -2.45
N ARG A 69 -8.18 -7.37 -2.76
CA ARG A 69 -9.16 -6.42 -2.22
C ARG A 69 -10.59 -6.80 -2.60
N LYS A 70 -10.84 -7.16 -3.87
CA LYS A 70 -12.16 -7.64 -4.33
C LYS A 70 -12.55 -8.95 -3.63
N GLY A 71 -11.60 -9.87 -3.48
CA GLY A 71 -11.81 -11.14 -2.79
C GLY A 71 -12.22 -10.96 -1.33
N VAL A 72 -11.51 -10.10 -0.60
CA VAL A 72 -11.81 -9.74 0.79
C VAL A 72 -13.19 -9.09 0.90
N ALA A 73 -13.49 -8.08 0.08
CA ALA A 73 -14.79 -7.40 0.09
C ALA A 73 -15.97 -8.35 -0.18
N LYS A 74 -15.81 -9.27 -1.14
CA LYS A 74 -16.80 -10.32 -1.43
C LYS A 74 -16.92 -11.35 -0.31
N GLY A 75 -15.85 -11.57 0.46
CA GLY A 75 -15.83 -12.43 1.64
C GLY A 75 -16.63 -11.80 2.78
N THR A 76 -16.33 -10.55 3.14
CA THR A 76 -17.03 -9.83 4.21
C THR A 76 -18.50 -9.54 3.88
N ALA A 77 -18.84 -9.27 2.61
CA ALA A 77 -20.23 -9.03 2.21
C ALA A 77 -21.12 -10.29 2.22
N ARG A 78 -20.54 -11.50 2.18
CA ARG A 78 -21.28 -12.79 2.24
C ARG A 78 -21.45 -13.31 3.67
N SER A 79 -20.86 -12.64 4.66
CA SER A 79 -20.88 -13.04 6.07
C SER A 79 -22.00 -12.37 6.87
N ASN A 80 -22.82 -11.53 6.23
CA ASN A 80 -24.06 -10.93 6.76
C ASN A 80 -25.26 -11.51 6.03
#